data_AF-A0A537U4E1-F1
#
_entry.id   AF-A0A537U4E1-F1
#
_cell.length_a   1.000
_cell.length_b   1.000
_cell.length_c   1.000
_cell.angle_alpha   90.00
_cell.angle_beta   90.00
_cell.angle_gamma   90.00
#
_symmetry.space_group_name_H-M   'P 1'
#
loop_
_entity.id
_entity.type
_entity.pdbx_description
1 polymer ?
#
loop_
_entity_poly.entity_id
_entity_poly.type
_entity_poly.pdbx_seq_one_letter_code
_entity_poly.pdbx_strand_id
1 'polypeptide(L)' 'MMNPSEEFLRHAADCQRMAKFTRDPASKATWNRMAERWLHCAQVFDRQLAAARPAPRHRKSTAEFQHYRQAG' A
#
# COMPACT_ATOMS: atom_id res chain seq x y z
N MET A 1 1.82 -16.45 0.49
CA MET A 1 0.76 -15.59 -0.08
C MET A 1 1.45 -14.40 -0.70
N MET A 2 1.32 -14.18 -2.01
CA MET A 2 1.76 -12.91 -2.62
C MET A 2 0.84 -11.79 -2.11
N ASN A 3 1.41 -10.63 -1.82
CA ASN A 3 0.63 -9.46 -1.46
C ASN A 3 -0.07 -8.95 -2.73
N PRO A 4 -1.41 -8.78 -2.75
CA PRO A 4 -2.13 -8.26 -3.91
C PRO A 4 -1.57 -6.93 -4.43
N SER A 5 -1.04 -6.08 -3.55
CA SER A 5 -0.36 -4.83 -3.95
C SER A 5 0.86 -5.08 -4.84
N GLU A 6 1.70 -6.06 -4.50
CA GLU A 6 2.89 -6.40 -5.27
C GLU A 6 2.54 -6.95 -6.66
N GLU A 7 1.43 -7.67 -6.76
CA GLU A 7 0.95 -8.20 -8.04
C GLU A 7 0.46 -7.08 -8.97
N PHE A 8 -0.28 -6.11 -8.42
CA PHE A 8 -0.65 -4.90 -9.16
C PHE A 8 0.60 -4.10 -9.62
N LEU A 9 1.61 -3.96 -8.75
CA LEU A 9 2.86 -3.30 -9.12
C LEU A 9 3.60 -4.05 -10.23
N ARG A 10 3.60 -5.39 -10.21
CA ARG A 10 4.21 -6.20 -11.29
C ARG A 10 3.49 -5.98 -12.62
N HIS A 11 2.16 -6.00 -12.64
CA HIS A 11 1.39 -5.71 -13.84
C HIS A 11 1.61 -4.28 -14.36
N ALA A 12 1.75 -3.30 -13.47
CA ALA A 12 2.10 -1.94 -13.87
C ALA A 12 3.47 -1.88 -14.56
N ALA A 13 4.49 -2.54 -14.00
CA ALA A 13 5.83 -2.60 -14.56
C ALA A 13 5.85 -3.30 -15.93
N ASP A 14 5.07 -4.37 -16.09
CA ASP A 14 4.94 -5.08 -17.37
C ASP A 14 4.27 -4.19 -18.42
N CYS A 15 3.19 -3.48 -18.07
CA CYS A 15 2.54 -2.53 -18.97
C CYS A 15 3.47 -1.39 -19.38
N GLN A 16 4.27 -0.84 -18.45
CA GLN A 16 5.27 0.18 -18.76
C GLN A 16 6.36 -0.36 -19.68
N ARG A 17 6.78 -1.62 -19.50
CA ARG A 17 7.73 -2.28 -20.39
C ARG A 17 7.15 -2.36 -21.81
N MET A 18 5.90 -2.79 -21.95
CA MET A 18 5.22 -2.84 -23.25
C MET A 18 5.11 -1.44 -23.89
N ALA A 19 4.79 -0.41 -23.12
CA ALA A 19 4.73 0.96 -23.61
C ALA A 19 6.08 1.47 -24.14
N LYS A 20 7.21 1.04 -23.55
CA LYS A 20 8.56 1.40 -24.00
C LYS A 20 8.92 0.77 -25.35
N PHE A 21 8.48 -0.47 -25.59
CA PHE A 21 8.78 -1.20 -26.83
C PHE A 21 7.77 -0.94 -27.95
N THR A 22 6.58 -0.42 -27.63
CA THR A 22 5.53 -0.13 -28.60
C THR A 22 5.85 1.11 -29.41
N ARG A 23 5.91 0.97 -30.74
CA ARG A 23 6.14 2.08 -31.69
C ARG A 23 4.88 2.90 -31.98
N ASP A 24 3.72 2.25 -32.03
CA ASP A 24 2.46 2.90 -32.31
C ASP A 24 2.01 3.80 -31.13
N PRO A 25 1.77 5.10 -31.35
CA PRO A 25 1.39 6.03 -30.29
C PRO A 25 0.08 5.67 -29.57
N ALA A 26 -0.93 5.16 -30.29
CA ALA A 26 -2.22 4.81 -29.70
C ALA A 26 -2.11 3.58 -28.78
N SER A 27 -1.38 2.56 -29.23
CA SER A 27 -1.06 1.37 -28.45
C SER A 27 -0.19 1.72 -27.24
N LYS A 28 0.80 2.61 -27.40
CA LYS A 28 1.61 3.11 -26.29
C LYS A 28 0.77 3.83 -25.23
N ALA A 29 -0.15 4.69 -25.66
CA ALA A 29 -1.08 5.37 -24.75
C ALA A 29 -1.97 4.36 -23.99
N THR A 30 -2.42 3.31 -24.68
CA THR A 30 -3.20 2.22 -24.07
C THR A 30 -2.40 1.50 -22.99
N TRP A 31 -1.15 1.11 -23.27
CA TRP A 31 -0.27 0.47 -22.28
C TRP A 31 0.02 1.38 -21.08
N ASN A 32 0.27 2.67 -21.31
CA ASN A 32 0.47 3.65 -20.23
C ASN A 32 -0.77 3.77 -19.34
N ARG A 33 -1.96 3.88 -19.94
CA ARG A 33 -3.23 3.95 -19.20
C ARG A 33 -3.48 2.70 -18.36
N MET A 34 -3.13 1.52 -18.87
CA MET A 34 -3.20 0.28 -18.10
C MET A 34 -2.25 0.30 -16.91
N ALA A 35 -1.01 0.75 -17.10
CA ALA A 35 -0.03 0.87 -16.02
C ALA A 35 -0.55 1.81 -14.90
N GLU A 36 -1.10 2.97 -15.27
CA GLU A 36 -1.69 3.91 -14.32
C GLU A 36 -2.83 3.30 -13.51
N ARG A 37 -3.71 2.53 -14.16
CA ARG A 37 -4.81 1.83 -13.46
C ARG A 37 -4.27 0.81 -12.45
N TRP A 38 -3.25 0.04 -12.82
CA TRP A 38 -2.63 -0.90 -11.90
C TRP A 38 -1.97 -0.21 -10.70
N LEU A 39 -1.26 0.90 -10.92
CA LEU A 39 -0.66 1.70 -9.85
C LEU A 39 -1.72 2.27 -8.90
N HIS A 40 -2.85 2.73 -9.44
CA HIS A 40 -3.95 3.23 -8.63
C HIS A 40 -4.55 2.12 -7.76
N CYS A 41 -4.77 0.93 -8.31
CA CYS A 41 -5.25 -0.22 -7.54
C CYS A 41 -4.30 -0.60 -6.40
N ALA A 42 -2.98 -0.62 -6.64
CA ALA A 42 -1.97 -0.88 -5.61
C ALA A 42 -2.06 0.14 -4.46
N GLN A 43 -2.12 1.44 -4.78
CA GLN A 43 -2.25 2.50 -3.78
C GLN A 43 -3.54 2.41 -2.96
N VAL A 44 -4.66 2.10 -3.63
CA VAL A 44 -5.95 1.93 -2.95
C VAL A 44 -5.90 0.75 -2.00
N PHE A 45 -5.32 -0.37 -2.43
CA PHE A 45 -5.14 -1.55 -1.60
C PHE A 45 -4.26 -1.27 -0.37
N ASP A 46 -3.11 -0.64 -0.57
CA ASP A 46 -2.19 -0.29 0.52
C ASP A 46 -2.84 0.64 1.54
N ARG A 47 -3.63 1.62 1.07
CA ARG A 47 -4.39 2.52 1.95
C ARG A 47 -5.44 1.76 2.74
N GLN A 48 -6.18 0.85 2.11
CA GLN A 48 -7.16 0.01 2.81
C GLN A 48 -6.50 -0.89 3.85
N LEU A 49 -5.37 -1.49 3.51
CA LEU A 49 -4.59 -2.31 4.44
C LEU A 49 -4.08 -1.50 5.63
N ALA A 50 -3.56 -0.28 5.39
CA ALA A 50 -3.13 0.63 6.44
C ALA A 50 -4.28 1.07 7.35
N ALA A 51 -5.46 1.36 6.78
CA ALA A 51 -6.65 1.72 7.55
C ALA A 51 -7.22 0.55 8.38
N ALA A 52 -7.06 -0.68 7.89
CA ALA A 52 -7.48 -1.89 8.61
C ALA A 52 -6.52 -2.28 9.75
N ARG A 53 -5.29 -1.75 9.77
CA ARG A 53 -4.36 -2.01 10.86
C ARG A 53 -4.84 -1.26 12.12
N PRO A 54 -5.14 -1.97 13.22
CA PRO A 54 -5.52 -1.31 14.45
C PRO A 54 -4.38 -0.40 14.91
N ALA A 55 -4.71 0.85 15.26
CA ALA A 55 -3.75 1.79 15.81
C ALA A 55 -3.02 1.14 17.00
N PRO A 56 -1.70 1.33 17.14
CA PRO A 56 -0.99 0.81 18.30
C PRO A 56 -1.66 1.41 19.55
N ARG A 57 -2.31 0.56 20.35
CA ARG A 57 -2.86 0.95 21.65
C ARG A 57 -1.66 1.46 22.43
N HIS A 58 -1.61 2.78 22.62
CA HIS A 58 -0.69 3.44 23.52
C HIS A 58 -0.93 2.81 24.90
N ARG A 59 -0.15 1.78 25.21
CA ARG A 59 -0.18 1.08 26.48
C ARG A 59 0.32 2.13 27.45
N LYS A 60 -0.60 2.88 28.06
CA LYS A 60 -0.28 3.73 29.21
C LYS A 60 0.43 2.81 30.18
N SER A 61 1.75 2.98 30.24
CA SER A 61 2.63 2.26 31.11
C SER A 61 2.03 2.33 32.50
N THR A 62 1.92 1.18 33.13
CA THR A 62 1.43 0.93 34.49
C THR A 62 2.23 1.65 35.59
N ALA A 63 3.05 2.65 35.24
CA ALA A 63 3.85 3.46 36.15
C ALA A 63 3.00 4.38 37.06
N GLU A 64 1.79 4.79 36.64
CA GLU A 64 0.92 5.62 37.49
C GLU A 64 0.29 4.86 38.67
N PHE A 65 0.20 3.52 38.62
CA PHE A 65 -0.44 2.74 39.69
C PHE A 65 0.50 2.39 40.86
N GLN A 66 1.82 2.52 40.70
CA GLN A 66 2.78 2.22 41.78
C GLN A 66 2.92 3.37 42.78
N HIS A 67 2.65 4.61 42.39
CA HIS A 67 2.82 5.77 43.26
C HIS A 67 1.73 5.91 44.34
N TYR A 68 0.54 5.32 44.13
CA TYR A 68 -0.57 5.36 45.09
C TYR A 68 -0.55 4.22 46.13
N ARG A 69 0.33 3.22 45.99
CA ARG A 69 0.39 2.08 46.92
C ARG A 69 1.36 2.29 48.10
N GLN A 70 2.22 3.32 48.05
CA GLN A 70 3.23 3.59 49.09
C GLN A 70 2.83 4.72 50.06
N ALA A 71 1.63 5.27 49.95
CA ALA A 71 1.07 6.23 50.91
C ALA A 71 -0.16 5.60 51.59
N GLY A 72 0.09 4.67 52.50
CA GLY A 72 -0.91 4.02 53.35
C GLY A 72 -0.26 3.54 54.63
#